data_AF-A0A537JJ04-F1
#
_entry.id   AF-A0A537JJ04-F1
#
_cell.length_a   1.000
_cell.length_b   1.000
_cell.length_c   1.000
_cell.angle_alpha   90.00
_cell.angle_beta   90.00
_cell.angle_gamma   90.00
#
_symmetry.space_group_name_H-M   'P 1'
#
loop_
_entity.id
_entity.type
_entity.pdbx_description
1 polymer ?
#
loop_
_entity_poly.entity_id
_entity_poly.type
_entity_poly.pdbx_seq_one_letter_code
_entity_poly.pdbx_strand_id
1 'polypeptide(L)'
;MYKRLLDRLLRWTLGLDVWINRIYPPDFNPLYYTGGLSNLFLTILVLSGIFLFLYYVPSFNEAYTSIQYITGAPPFVANAVPYGQIIRGIHRYASDGFIIVILLHFFRNWFTERFRFSRDEPWISGMMLLLFSGFIGVTGYVLVWDQRSQLLVAMTGHTLAAIPVVGGAFQFLLFGGAGTTGLLLPRMLFLHVGPATALYVFLWWHYVRIRHPKVWPPAVWTLFSLGAVFLAAALIPAVSQALASTGAPPRFLAVDWFFLIPYVSLNYLTPAVLVLLAVVIVVYGLYIPYQLPETPAEMGIRDPGVAQVIDANCTGCELCYFDCPYNAIVMVPTPHPGVTKAAQARKLLAIVLESRCVECGICIGACPFEALELPGYLEQDIQEKVVAACRT
;
A
#
# COMPACT_ATOMS: atom_id res chain seq x y z
N MET A 1 12.32 -4.96 23.75
CA MET A 1 10.85 -5.11 23.58
C MET A 1 10.42 -5.03 22.12
N TYR A 2 10.89 -4.01 21.37
CA TYR A 2 10.60 -3.82 19.93
C TYR A 2 11.00 -5.02 19.03
N LYS A 3 12.23 -5.51 19.11
CA LYS A 3 12.69 -6.69 18.34
C LYS A 3 11.81 -7.92 18.55
N ARG A 4 11.45 -8.24 19.80
CA ARG A 4 10.54 -9.34 20.14
C ARG A 4 9.13 -9.17 19.53
N LEU A 5 8.65 -7.93 19.39
CA LEU A 5 7.37 -7.65 18.74
C LEU A 5 7.47 -7.89 17.23
N LEU A 6 8.52 -7.37 16.57
CA LEU A 6 8.77 -7.61 15.15
C LEU A 6 8.94 -9.10 14.85
N ASP A 7 9.72 -9.85 15.64
CA ASP A 7 9.89 -11.30 15.47
C ASP A 7 8.55 -12.06 15.60
N ARG A 8 7.62 -11.57 16.44
CA ARG A 8 6.27 -12.14 16.53
C ARG A 8 5.47 -11.80 15.27
N LEU A 9 5.44 -10.53 14.86
CA LEU A 9 4.70 -10.09 13.68
C LEU A 9 5.20 -10.76 12.40
N LEU A 10 6.51 -10.93 12.25
CA LEU A 10 7.15 -11.69 11.19
C LEU A 10 6.63 -13.14 11.16
N ARG A 11 6.73 -13.86 12.29
CA ARG A 11 6.24 -15.25 12.41
C ARG A 11 4.75 -15.38 12.14
N TRP A 12 3.95 -14.43 12.61
CA TRP A 12 2.51 -14.39 12.32
C TRP A 12 2.23 -14.18 10.84
N THR A 13 2.96 -13.26 10.19
CA THR A 13 2.81 -12.97 8.75
C THR A 13 3.20 -14.18 7.91
N LEU A 14 4.33 -14.82 8.21
CA LEU A 14 4.77 -16.05 7.54
C LEU A 14 3.85 -17.23 7.82
N GLY A 15 3.35 -17.36 9.05
CA GLY A 15 2.36 -18.37 9.43
C GLY A 15 1.07 -18.22 8.64
N LEU A 16 0.61 -16.98 8.42
CA LEU A 16 -0.54 -16.68 7.57
C LEU A 16 -0.28 -17.07 6.10
N ASP A 17 0.89 -16.75 5.56
CA ASP A 17 1.26 -17.17 4.20
C ASP A 17 1.22 -18.70 4.04
N VAL A 18 1.81 -19.43 4.99
CA VAL A 18 1.79 -20.90 5.00
C VAL A 18 0.36 -21.43 5.11
N TRP A 19 -0.47 -20.83 5.95
CA TRP A 19 -1.86 -21.24 6.11
C TRP A 19 -2.66 -21.04 4.81
N ILE A 20 -2.51 -19.88 4.15
CA ILE A 20 -3.18 -19.61 2.87
C ILE A 20 -2.68 -20.56 1.78
N ASN A 21 -1.38 -20.86 1.74
CA ASN A 21 -0.80 -21.81 0.78
C ASN A 21 -1.28 -23.26 0.97
N ARG A 22 -1.93 -23.59 2.10
CA ARG A 22 -2.62 -24.88 2.27
C ARG A 22 -4.00 -24.90 1.60
N ILE A 23 -4.61 -23.73 1.41
CA ILE A 23 -5.94 -23.58 0.81
C ILE A 23 -5.82 -23.33 -0.70
N TYR A 24 -4.86 -22.47 -1.09
CA TYR A 24 -4.60 -22.10 -2.48
C TYR A 24 -3.19 -22.52 -2.90
N PRO A 25 -2.97 -22.87 -4.18
CA PRO A 25 -1.62 -23.01 -4.70
C PRO A 25 -0.84 -21.70 -4.49
N PRO A 26 0.49 -21.74 -4.27
CA PRO A 26 1.31 -20.55 -4.00
C PRO A 26 1.12 -19.42 -5.04
N ASP A 27 0.92 -19.78 -6.32
CA ASP A 27 0.70 -18.83 -7.42
C ASP A 27 -0.58 -18.01 -7.29
N PHE A 28 -1.54 -18.47 -6.48
CA PHE A 28 -2.82 -17.84 -6.23
C PHE A 28 -2.94 -17.25 -4.82
N ASN A 29 -1.89 -17.23 -4.01
CA ASN A 29 -1.96 -16.58 -2.71
C ASN A 29 -2.13 -15.04 -2.88
N PRO A 30 -3.26 -14.44 -2.46
CA PRO A 30 -3.54 -13.01 -2.69
C PRO A 30 -2.55 -12.09 -1.96
N LEU A 31 -1.95 -12.54 -0.85
CA LEU A 31 -0.99 -11.74 -0.10
C LEU A 31 0.28 -11.45 -0.89
N TYR A 32 0.61 -12.31 -1.86
CA TYR A 32 1.76 -12.11 -2.75
C TYR A 32 1.50 -11.08 -3.85
N TYR A 33 0.25 -10.67 -4.06
CA TYR A 33 -0.16 -9.72 -5.08
C TYR A 33 -0.70 -8.42 -4.50
N THR A 34 -0.42 -8.11 -3.22
CA THR A 34 -0.89 -6.87 -2.57
C THR A 34 -0.52 -5.61 -3.37
N GLY A 35 0.71 -5.51 -3.86
CA GLY A 35 1.12 -4.38 -4.73
C GLY A 35 0.36 -4.33 -6.07
N GLY A 36 0.13 -5.49 -6.70
CA GLY A 36 -0.63 -5.58 -7.96
C GLY A 36 -2.12 -5.33 -7.78
N LEU A 37 -2.70 -5.75 -6.66
CA LEU A 37 -4.07 -5.45 -6.27
C LEU A 37 -4.26 -3.94 -6.03
N SER A 38 -3.29 -3.26 -5.41
CA SER A 38 -3.32 -1.79 -5.31
C SER A 38 -3.33 -1.13 -6.69
N ASN A 39 -2.53 -1.61 -7.65
CA ASN A 39 -2.55 -1.11 -9.03
C ASN A 39 -3.89 -1.39 -9.74
N LEU A 40 -4.50 -2.55 -9.51
CA LEU A 40 -5.85 -2.86 -10.01
C LEU A 40 -6.88 -1.85 -9.50
N PHE A 41 -6.94 -1.60 -8.19
CA PHE A 41 -7.88 -0.63 -7.62
C PHE A 41 -7.60 0.80 -8.10
N LEU A 42 -6.32 1.21 -8.20
CA LEU A 42 -5.94 2.50 -8.80
C LEU A 42 -6.47 2.62 -10.24
N THR A 43 -6.37 1.56 -11.03
CA THR A 43 -6.89 1.54 -12.40
C THR A 43 -8.41 1.67 -12.44
N ILE A 44 -9.12 0.94 -11.56
CA ILE A 44 -10.58 1.09 -11.43
C ILE A 44 -10.94 2.52 -11.04
N LEU A 45 -10.22 3.13 -10.09
CA LEU A 45 -10.42 4.50 -9.63
C LEU A 45 -10.20 5.52 -10.75
N VAL A 46 -9.11 5.42 -11.49
CA VAL A 46 -8.82 6.36 -12.59
C VAL A 46 -9.85 6.24 -13.70
N LEU A 47 -10.20 5.01 -14.12
CA LEU A 47 -11.21 4.81 -15.17
C LEU A 47 -12.59 5.33 -14.74
N SER A 48 -13.07 4.93 -13.56
CA SER A 48 -14.35 5.42 -13.05
C SER A 48 -14.34 6.93 -12.78
N GLY A 49 -13.20 7.48 -12.33
CA GLY A 49 -13.01 8.91 -12.10
C GLY A 49 -13.10 9.74 -13.39
N ILE A 50 -12.54 9.25 -14.50
CA ILE A 50 -12.68 9.87 -15.82
C ILE A 50 -14.16 9.97 -16.21
N PHE A 51 -14.95 8.90 -16.03
CA PHE A 51 -16.38 8.94 -16.31
C PHE A 51 -17.12 9.95 -15.44
N LEU A 52 -16.83 10.01 -14.13
CA LEU A 52 -17.45 10.98 -13.22
C LEU A 52 -17.06 12.42 -13.58
N PHE A 53 -15.81 12.64 -13.98
CA PHE A 53 -15.29 13.96 -14.37
C PHE A 53 -16.06 14.56 -15.55
N LEU A 54 -16.53 13.75 -16.50
CA LEU A 54 -17.30 14.23 -17.66
C LEU A 54 -18.62 14.93 -17.28
N TYR A 55 -19.18 14.64 -16.10
CA TYR A 55 -20.46 15.18 -15.65
C TYR A 55 -20.34 16.10 -14.42
N TYR A 56 -19.17 16.16 -13.78
CA TYR A 56 -18.98 16.89 -12.53
C TYR A 56 -18.70 18.38 -12.77
N VAL A 57 -19.31 19.26 -11.98
CA VAL A 57 -19.11 20.72 -12.06
C VAL A 57 -18.51 21.22 -10.74
N PRO A 58 -17.24 21.70 -10.72
CA PRO A 58 -16.56 22.11 -9.50
C PRO A 58 -16.94 23.52 -9.02
N SER A 59 -18.23 23.78 -8.76
CA SER A 59 -18.71 25.07 -8.23
C SER A 59 -19.55 24.83 -6.97
N PHE A 60 -19.56 25.77 -6.01
CA PHE A 60 -20.37 25.59 -4.80
C PHE A 60 -21.88 25.51 -5.07
N ASN A 61 -22.33 26.08 -6.19
CA ASN A 61 -23.72 26.06 -6.61
C ASN A 61 -24.10 24.73 -7.27
N GLU A 62 -23.16 24.05 -7.93
CA GLU A 62 -23.47 22.92 -8.82
C GLU A 62 -22.74 21.62 -8.48
N ALA A 63 -21.73 21.63 -7.60
CA ALA A 63 -20.99 20.42 -7.25
C ALA A 63 -21.91 19.36 -6.61
N TYR A 64 -22.74 19.77 -5.67
CA TYR A 64 -23.69 18.86 -5.04
C TYR A 64 -24.75 18.35 -6.04
N THR A 65 -25.33 19.26 -6.84
CA THR A 65 -26.40 18.91 -7.79
C THR A 65 -25.90 18.06 -8.95
N SER A 66 -24.67 18.30 -9.44
CA SER A 66 -24.02 17.44 -10.45
C SER A 66 -23.78 16.02 -9.93
N ILE A 67 -23.41 15.86 -8.65
CA ILE A 67 -23.36 14.52 -8.03
C ILE A 67 -24.75 13.88 -7.96
N GLN A 68 -25.80 14.62 -7.57
CA GLN A 68 -27.17 14.07 -7.57
C GLN A 68 -27.63 13.64 -8.97
N TYR A 69 -27.27 14.42 -9.99
CA TYR A 69 -27.53 14.12 -11.40
C TYR A 69 -26.82 12.84 -11.86
N ILE A 70 -25.56 12.64 -11.48
CA ILE A 70 -24.81 11.40 -11.74
C ILE A 70 -25.49 10.21 -11.04
N THR A 71 -25.89 10.36 -9.78
CA THR A 71 -26.45 9.24 -8.99
C THR A 71 -27.92 8.95 -9.24
N GLY A 72 -28.62 9.79 -10.02
CA GLY A 72 -30.07 9.69 -10.19
C GLY A 72 -30.85 9.90 -8.90
N ALA A 73 -30.30 10.71 -8.00
CA ALA A 73 -30.99 11.11 -6.79
C ALA A 73 -31.93 12.30 -7.07
N PRO A 74 -32.94 12.56 -6.23
CA PRO A 74 -33.87 13.66 -6.44
C PRO A 74 -33.15 15.01 -6.65
N PRO A 75 -33.58 15.83 -7.62
CA PRO A 75 -34.75 15.67 -8.50
C PRO A 75 -34.52 14.87 -9.80
N PHE A 76 -33.32 14.31 -10.04
CA PHE A 76 -32.90 13.82 -11.35
C PHE A 76 -33.27 12.36 -11.67
N VAL A 77 -34.19 11.74 -10.92
CA VAL A 77 -34.53 10.31 -11.03
C VAL A 77 -34.92 9.90 -12.47
N ALA A 78 -35.56 10.79 -13.22
CA ALA A 78 -36.05 10.52 -14.58
C ALA A 78 -35.06 10.86 -15.71
N ASN A 79 -34.01 11.65 -15.45
CA ASN A 79 -33.09 12.16 -16.47
C ASN A 79 -31.60 12.04 -16.09
N ALA A 80 -31.30 11.21 -15.10
CA ALA A 80 -29.94 10.94 -14.63
C ALA A 80 -29.03 10.33 -15.70
N VAL A 81 -27.72 10.34 -15.41
CA VAL A 81 -26.73 9.61 -16.20
C VAL A 81 -27.02 8.09 -16.12
N PRO A 82 -27.19 7.39 -17.25
CA PRO A 82 -27.37 5.94 -17.26
C PRO A 82 -26.25 5.23 -16.51
N TYR A 83 -26.60 4.38 -15.54
CA TYR A 83 -25.67 3.65 -14.67
C TYR A 83 -24.72 4.54 -13.83
N GLY A 84 -24.95 5.86 -13.74
CA GLY A 84 -24.06 6.77 -13.03
C GLY A 84 -23.93 6.48 -11.53
N GLN A 85 -25.01 6.01 -10.90
CA GLN A 85 -24.99 5.50 -9.52
C GLN A 85 -23.99 4.35 -9.34
N ILE A 86 -23.99 3.39 -10.26
CA ILE A 86 -23.09 2.24 -10.20
C ILE A 86 -21.65 2.71 -10.41
N ILE A 87 -21.38 3.57 -11.38
CA ILE A 87 -20.03 4.12 -11.63
C ILE A 87 -19.52 4.87 -10.40
N ARG A 88 -20.36 5.70 -9.77
CA ARG A 88 -20.00 6.39 -8.53
C ARG A 88 -19.75 5.41 -7.39
N GLY A 89 -20.60 4.39 -7.25
CA GLY A 89 -20.41 3.31 -6.27
C GLY A 89 -19.08 2.58 -6.48
N ILE A 90 -18.75 2.23 -7.74
CA ILE A 90 -17.48 1.61 -8.10
C ILE A 90 -16.31 2.49 -7.66
N HIS A 91 -16.33 3.78 -7.98
CA HIS A 91 -15.28 4.71 -7.57
C HIS A 91 -15.15 4.78 -6.03
N ARG A 92 -16.29 4.84 -5.33
CA ARG A 92 -16.33 4.92 -3.87
C ARG A 92 -15.79 3.67 -3.17
N TYR A 93 -16.20 2.48 -3.60
CA TYR A 93 -15.79 1.21 -2.98
C TYR A 93 -14.42 0.74 -3.44
N ALA A 94 -14.02 1.06 -4.68
CA ALA A 94 -12.64 0.85 -5.12
C ALA A 94 -11.65 1.70 -4.32
N SER A 95 -12.06 2.89 -3.84
CA SER A 95 -11.25 3.73 -2.96
C SER A 95 -10.96 3.05 -1.62
N ASP A 96 -11.95 2.37 -1.05
CA ASP A 96 -11.77 1.59 0.19
C ASP A 96 -10.88 0.37 -0.06
N GLY A 97 -11.16 -0.38 -1.12
CA GLY A 97 -10.32 -1.52 -1.53
C GLY A 97 -8.86 -1.12 -1.74
N PHE A 98 -8.63 0.03 -2.38
CA PHE A 98 -7.30 0.59 -2.59
C PHE A 98 -6.55 0.84 -1.28
N ILE A 99 -7.18 1.51 -0.30
CA ILE A 99 -6.55 1.80 1.00
C ILE A 99 -6.31 0.52 1.80
N ILE A 100 -7.28 -0.41 1.83
CA ILE A 100 -7.11 -1.68 2.53
C ILE A 100 -5.89 -2.42 1.99
N VAL A 101 -5.77 -2.53 0.67
CA VAL A 101 -4.70 -3.30 0.05
C VAL A 101 -3.36 -2.58 0.13
N ILE A 102 -3.29 -1.25 -0.04
CA ILE A 102 -2.01 -0.54 0.09
C ILE A 102 -1.48 -0.55 1.53
N LEU A 103 -2.37 -0.49 2.53
CA LEU A 103 -1.99 -0.66 3.94
C LEU A 103 -1.53 -2.09 4.21
N LEU A 104 -2.22 -3.10 3.68
CA LEU A 104 -1.79 -4.49 3.77
C LEU A 104 -0.41 -4.69 3.11
N HIS A 105 -0.18 -4.07 1.95
CA HIS A 105 1.11 -4.06 1.27
C HIS A 105 2.20 -3.44 2.14
N PHE A 106 1.94 -2.26 2.71
CA PHE A 106 2.86 -1.56 3.60
C PHE A 106 3.20 -2.39 4.85
N PHE A 107 2.19 -2.85 5.58
CA PHE A 107 2.39 -3.63 6.81
C PHE A 107 3.09 -4.96 6.55
N ARG A 108 2.76 -5.65 5.45
CA ARG A 108 3.47 -6.88 5.05
C ARG A 108 4.95 -6.60 4.85
N ASN A 109 5.31 -5.56 4.11
CA ASN A 109 6.71 -5.23 3.87
C ASN A 109 7.42 -4.77 5.15
N TRP A 110 6.73 -4.07 6.06
CA TRP A 110 7.28 -3.74 7.37
C TRP A 110 7.53 -5.01 8.20
N PHE A 111 6.51 -5.85 8.40
CA PHE A 111 6.62 -7.03 9.27
C PHE A 111 7.58 -8.09 8.74
N THR A 112 7.79 -8.13 7.41
CA THR A 112 8.79 -8.98 6.77
C THR A 112 10.14 -8.32 6.56
N GLU A 113 10.32 -7.11 7.11
CA GLU A 113 11.55 -6.32 7.03
C GLU A 113 12.06 -6.07 5.59
N ARG A 114 11.14 -6.06 4.61
CA ARG A 114 11.38 -5.80 3.19
C ARG A 114 11.59 -4.30 2.89
N PHE A 115 12.30 -3.61 3.77
CA PHE A 115 12.71 -2.21 3.63
C PHE A 115 14.21 -2.01 3.88
N ARG A 116 14.92 -3.07 4.30
CA ARG A 116 16.35 -3.05 4.60
C ARG A 116 17.21 -3.18 3.33
N PHE A 117 18.46 -2.74 3.41
CA PHE A 117 19.50 -2.90 2.39
C PHE A 117 19.07 -2.40 1.00
N SER A 118 19.29 -3.21 -0.04
CA SER A 118 18.99 -2.93 -1.45
C SER A 118 17.49 -2.78 -1.76
N ARG A 119 16.63 -2.68 -0.73
CA ARG A 119 15.17 -2.47 -0.84
C ARG A 119 14.72 -1.17 -0.17
N ASP A 120 15.65 -0.32 0.24
CA ASP A 120 15.38 1.02 0.74
C ASP A 120 14.70 1.92 -0.31
N GLU A 121 15.15 1.87 -1.57
CA GLU A 121 14.57 2.66 -2.66
C GLU A 121 13.09 2.32 -2.94
N PRO A 122 12.68 1.04 -3.13
CA PRO A 122 11.27 0.65 -3.19
C PRO A 122 10.47 1.08 -1.95
N TRP A 123 11.06 1.01 -0.75
CA TRP A 123 10.38 1.42 0.47
C TRP A 123 10.08 2.92 0.50
N ILE A 124 11.07 3.77 0.19
CA ILE A 124 10.92 5.23 0.17
C ILE A 124 9.89 5.65 -0.88
N SER A 125 9.98 5.09 -2.09
CA SER A 125 8.99 5.36 -3.15
C SER A 125 7.58 4.86 -2.77
N GLY A 126 7.47 3.71 -2.09
CA GLY A 126 6.22 3.19 -1.55
C GLY A 126 5.61 4.08 -0.46
N MET A 127 6.43 4.66 0.42
CA MET A 127 5.98 5.64 1.41
C MET A 127 5.43 6.91 0.76
N MET A 128 6.08 7.42 -0.28
CA MET A 128 5.57 8.57 -1.04
C MET A 128 4.22 8.23 -1.67
N LEU A 129 4.09 7.06 -2.32
CA LEU A 129 2.83 6.59 -2.90
C LEU A 129 1.70 6.53 -1.86
N LEU A 130 1.98 6.03 -0.64
CA LEU A 130 1.01 5.97 0.45
C LEU A 130 0.55 7.37 0.89
N LEU A 131 1.47 8.33 1.00
CA LEU A 131 1.15 9.72 1.36
C LEU A 131 0.28 10.41 0.32
N PHE A 132 0.66 10.31 -0.96
CA PHE A 132 -0.14 10.86 -2.06
C PHE A 132 -1.52 10.20 -2.15
N SER A 133 -1.60 8.89 -1.91
CA SER A 133 -2.88 8.15 -1.87
C SER A 133 -3.84 8.69 -0.82
N GLY A 134 -3.34 8.95 0.41
CA GLY A 134 -4.14 9.57 1.47
C GLY A 134 -4.60 10.99 1.10
N PHE A 135 -3.69 11.79 0.53
CA PHE A 135 -3.99 13.14 0.06
C PHE A 135 -5.10 13.17 -1.00
N ILE A 136 -5.01 12.30 -2.01
CA ILE A 136 -6.01 12.16 -3.09
C ILE A 136 -7.36 11.75 -2.52
N GLY A 137 -7.38 10.84 -1.54
CA GLY A 137 -8.61 10.44 -0.86
C GLY A 137 -9.32 11.63 -0.20
N VAL A 138 -8.58 12.44 0.56
CA VAL A 138 -9.14 13.64 1.21
C VAL A 138 -9.68 14.63 0.19
N THR A 139 -8.92 14.95 -0.86
CA THR A 139 -9.37 15.90 -1.89
C THR A 139 -10.60 15.39 -2.63
N GLY A 140 -10.71 14.08 -2.88
CA GLY A 140 -11.87 13.45 -3.51
C GLY A 140 -13.13 13.54 -2.66
N TYR A 141 -13.02 13.34 -1.34
CA TYR A 141 -14.15 13.50 -0.42
C TYR A 141 -14.71 14.93 -0.44
N VAL A 142 -13.85 15.95 -0.56
CA VAL A 142 -14.29 17.36 -0.59
C VAL A 142 -15.17 17.66 -1.82
N LEU A 143 -14.97 16.96 -2.94
CA LEU A 143 -15.68 17.20 -4.20
C LEU A 143 -17.19 16.88 -4.12
N VAL A 144 -17.63 16.07 -3.16
CA VAL A 144 -19.06 15.76 -3.01
C VAL A 144 -19.86 16.98 -2.55
N TRP A 145 -19.22 17.89 -1.82
CA TRP A 145 -19.80 19.14 -1.30
C TRP A 145 -21.10 18.98 -0.48
N ASP A 146 -21.16 17.91 0.30
CA ASP A 146 -22.19 17.70 1.33
C ASP A 146 -21.71 18.22 2.71
N GLN A 147 -22.58 18.14 3.73
CA GLN A 147 -22.24 18.56 5.10
C GLN A 147 -20.97 17.89 5.64
N ARG A 148 -20.73 16.63 5.26
CA ARG A 148 -19.51 15.90 5.62
C ARG A 148 -18.27 16.53 5.01
N SER A 149 -18.35 16.87 3.72
CA SER A 149 -17.29 17.53 2.97
C SER A 149 -16.93 18.88 3.58
N GLN A 150 -17.93 19.66 3.99
CA GLN A 150 -17.72 20.95 4.66
C GLN A 150 -16.99 20.81 6.00
N LEU A 151 -17.37 19.82 6.81
CA LEU A 151 -16.69 19.51 8.06
C LEU A 151 -15.24 19.06 7.83
N LEU A 152 -15.03 18.21 6.82
CA LEU A 152 -13.71 17.76 6.41
C LEU A 152 -12.81 18.95 6.03
N VAL A 153 -13.32 19.91 5.25
CA VAL A 153 -12.59 21.12 4.88
C VAL A 153 -12.21 21.94 6.11
N ALA A 154 -13.15 22.13 7.04
CA ALA A 154 -12.89 22.87 8.27
C ALA A 154 -11.80 22.19 9.13
N MET A 155 -11.93 20.89 9.40
CA MET A 155 -10.95 20.11 10.17
C MET A 155 -9.58 20.07 9.49
N THR A 156 -9.55 19.89 8.15
CA THR A 156 -8.31 19.93 7.36
C THR A 156 -7.66 21.30 7.48
N GLY A 157 -8.43 22.39 7.36
CA GLY A 157 -7.94 23.75 7.49
C GLY A 157 -7.30 24.00 8.86
N HIS A 158 -7.98 23.61 9.94
CA HIS A 158 -7.44 23.72 11.30
C HIS A 158 -6.18 22.87 11.51
N THR A 159 -6.12 21.68 10.91
CA THR A 159 -4.96 20.79 11.00
C THR A 159 -3.76 21.37 10.23
N LEU A 160 -3.97 21.89 9.02
CA LEU A 160 -2.91 22.53 8.25
C LEU A 160 -2.40 23.80 8.93
N ALA A 161 -3.29 24.64 9.46
CA ALA A 161 -2.92 25.86 10.19
C ALA A 161 -2.08 25.58 11.46
N ALA A 162 -2.21 24.38 12.04
CA ALA A 162 -1.45 23.97 13.22
C ALA A 162 0.01 23.62 12.91
N ILE A 163 0.41 23.50 11.63
CA ILE A 163 1.81 23.28 11.24
C ILE A 163 2.60 24.57 11.53
N PRO A 164 3.64 24.52 12.39
CA PRO A 164 4.43 25.71 12.72
C PRO A 164 5.08 26.34 11.49
N VAL A 165 5.20 27.66 11.49
CA VAL A 165 5.88 28.48 10.47
C VAL A 165 5.18 28.54 9.11
N VAL A 166 4.80 27.40 8.53
CA VAL A 166 4.32 27.30 7.13
C VAL A 166 2.82 26.97 7.01
N GLY A 167 2.17 26.56 8.09
CA GLY A 167 0.81 26.00 8.05
C GLY A 167 -0.26 26.91 7.45
N GLY A 168 -0.31 28.17 7.89
CA GLY A 168 -1.26 29.15 7.38
C GLY A 168 -1.06 29.46 5.89
N ALA A 169 0.19 29.61 5.45
CA ALA A 169 0.52 29.84 4.04
C ALA A 169 0.15 28.63 3.18
N PHE A 170 0.43 27.42 3.67
CA PHE A 170 0.09 26.18 2.98
C PHE A 170 -1.43 25.97 2.88
N GLN A 171 -2.18 26.22 3.96
CA GLN A 171 -3.64 26.19 3.95
C GLN A 171 -4.19 27.19 2.92
N PHE A 172 -3.68 28.44 2.92
CA PHE A 172 -4.12 29.48 1.98
C PHE A 172 -3.87 29.07 0.52
N LEU A 173 -2.70 28.49 0.24
CA LEU A 173 -2.36 27.97 -1.09
C LEU A 173 -3.29 26.81 -1.48
N LEU A 174 -3.57 25.89 -0.56
CA LEU A 174 -4.39 24.73 -0.84
C LEU A 174 -5.86 25.12 -1.11
N PHE A 175 -6.42 26.03 -0.31
CA PHE A 175 -7.84 26.42 -0.38
C PHE A 175 -8.11 27.58 -1.34
N GLY A 176 -7.09 28.36 -1.71
CA GLY A 176 -7.25 29.53 -2.57
C GLY A 176 -7.89 30.72 -1.87
N GLY A 177 -7.57 30.90 -0.60
CA GLY A 177 -7.97 32.07 0.16
C GLY A 177 -8.08 31.79 1.66
N ALA A 178 -8.50 32.82 2.40
CA ALA A 178 -8.89 32.65 3.79
C ALA A 178 -10.26 31.96 3.85
N GLY A 179 -10.30 30.73 4.34
CA GLY A 179 -11.54 29.95 4.47
C GLY A 179 -12.03 29.33 3.16
N THR A 180 -13.34 29.09 3.07
CA THR A 180 -14.00 28.45 1.92
C THR A 180 -14.34 29.48 0.85
N THR A 181 -13.47 29.64 -0.15
CA THR A 181 -13.68 30.56 -1.29
C THR A 181 -14.17 29.80 -2.51
N GLY A 182 -14.69 30.51 -3.52
CA GLY A 182 -15.11 29.90 -4.80
C GLY A 182 -13.98 29.19 -5.57
N LEU A 183 -12.72 29.36 -5.16
CA LEU A 183 -11.56 28.68 -5.74
C LEU A 183 -11.30 27.30 -5.12
N LEU A 184 -11.96 26.97 -3.99
CA LEU A 184 -11.71 25.73 -3.26
C LEU A 184 -11.99 24.49 -4.12
N LEU A 185 -13.20 24.36 -4.67
CA LEU A 185 -13.58 23.15 -5.42
C LEU A 185 -12.80 22.95 -6.72
N PRO A 186 -12.57 23.98 -7.57
CA PRO A 186 -11.70 23.82 -8.73
C PRO A 186 -10.27 23.37 -8.36
N ARG A 187 -9.73 23.88 -7.25
CA ARG A 187 -8.41 23.45 -6.75
C ARG A 187 -8.43 22.04 -6.21
N MET A 188 -9.44 21.67 -5.41
CA MET A 188 -9.57 20.29 -4.93
C MET A 188 -9.72 19.32 -6.10
N LEU A 189 -10.40 19.70 -7.18
CA LEU A 189 -10.53 18.87 -8.37
C LEU A 189 -9.18 18.67 -9.05
N PHE A 190 -8.42 19.76 -9.25
CA PHE A 190 -7.06 19.69 -9.79
C PHE A 190 -6.13 18.84 -8.90
N LEU A 191 -6.17 19.05 -7.58
CA LEU A 191 -5.37 18.33 -6.59
C LEU A 191 -5.85 16.89 -6.34
N HIS A 192 -7.02 16.51 -6.85
CA HIS A 192 -7.49 15.14 -6.88
C HIS A 192 -7.02 14.44 -8.16
N VAL A 193 -7.38 14.99 -9.32
CA VAL A 193 -7.11 14.38 -10.64
C VAL A 193 -5.63 14.41 -11.01
N GLY A 194 -4.94 15.53 -10.77
CA GLY A 194 -3.53 15.70 -11.10
C GLY A 194 -2.64 14.70 -10.36
N PRO A 195 -2.64 14.69 -9.01
CA PRO A 195 -1.92 13.70 -8.24
C PRO A 195 -2.36 12.25 -8.50
N ALA A 196 -3.65 11.99 -8.72
CA ALA A 196 -4.13 10.63 -9.05
C ALA A 196 -3.54 10.09 -10.36
N THR A 197 -3.41 10.94 -11.38
CA THR A 197 -2.74 10.55 -12.63
C THR A 197 -1.22 10.47 -12.46
N ALA A 198 -0.62 11.38 -11.68
CA ALA A 198 0.79 11.35 -11.34
C ALA A 198 1.20 10.11 -10.52
N LEU A 199 0.27 9.47 -9.80
CA LEU A 199 0.54 8.20 -9.13
C LEU A 199 1.06 7.14 -10.09
N TYR A 200 0.66 7.12 -11.37
CA TYR A 200 1.23 6.18 -12.34
C TYR A 200 2.70 6.47 -12.66
N VAL A 201 3.11 7.73 -12.64
CA VAL A 201 4.52 8.11 -12.79
C VAL A 201 5.32 7.69 -11.57
N PHE A 202 4.79 7.93 -10.36
CA PHE A 202 5.41 7.45 -9.13
C PHE A 202 5.42 5.92 -9.02
N LEU A 203 4.40 5.26 -9.56
CA LEU A 203 4.30 3.81 -9.60
C LEU A 203 5.31 3.23 -10.60
N TRP A 204 5.50 3.86 -11.75
CA TRP A 204 6.58 3.54 -12.67
C TRP A 204 7.94 3.68 -11.98
N TRP A 205 8.18 4.79 -11.26
CA TRP A 205 9.40 4.96 -10.46
C TRP A 205 9.54 3.84 -9.43
N HIS A 206 8.48 3.51 -8.69
CA HIS A 206 8.50 2.41 -7.73
C HIS A 206 8.82 1.06 -8.38
N TYR A 207 8.26 0.77 -9.56
CA TYR A 207 8.47 -0.49 -10.28
C TYR A 207 9.85 -0.62 -10.91
N VAL A 208 10.46 0.43 -11.44
CA VAL A 208 11.80 0.32 -12.06
C VAL A 208 12.88 -0.04 -11.04
N ARG A 209 12.60 0.12 -9.74
CA ARG A 209 13.48 -0.30 -8.63
C ARG A 209 13.18 -1.70 -8.12
N ILE A 210 12.19 -2.37 -8.71
CA ILE A 210 11.79 -3.74 -8.39
C ILE A 210 12.06 -4.59 -9.63
N ARG A 211 12.79 -5.69 -9.44
CA ARG A 211 13.24 -6.54 -10.54
C ARG A 211 12.13 -7.35 -11.20
N HIS A 212 11.20 -7.83 -10.40
CA HIS A 212 10.05 -8.62 -10.84
C HIS A 212 8.77 -8.11 -10.19
N PRO A 213 8.33 -6.89 -10.55
CA PRO A 213 7.14 -6.32 -9.95
C PRO A 213 5.94 -7.14 -10.42
N LYS A 214 5.20 -7.72 -9.47
CA LYS A 214 3.91 -8.34 -9.73
C LYS A 214 2.86 -7.24 -9.94
N VAL A 215 2.89 -6.61 -11.12
CA VAL A 215 2.08 -5.42 -11.47
C VAL A 215 0.58 -5.77 -11.54
N TRP A 216 0.26 -6.98 -12.00
CA TRP A 216 -1.12 -7.44 -12.13
C TRP A 216 -1.34 -8.71 -11.30
N PRO A 217 -2.45 -8.79 -10.56
CA PRO A 217 -2.83 -10.02 -9.89
C PRO A 217 -3.36 -11.04 -10.91
N PRO A 218 -3.39 -12.35 -10.56
CA PRO A 218 -4.01 -13.38 -11.39
C PRO A 218 -5.46 -13.05 -11.73
N ALA A 219 -5.94 -13.53 -12.89
CA ALA A 219 -7.29 -13.24 -13.39
C ALA A 219 -8.39 -13.55 -12.37
N VAL A 220 -8.23 -14.60 -11.57
CA VAL A 220 -9.16 -14.98 -10.49
C VAL A 220 -9.35 -13.81 -9.51
N TRP A 221 -8.27 -13.21 -9.03
CA TRP A 221 -8.34 -12.10 -8.08
C TRP A 221 -8.77 -10.79 -8.73
N THR A 222 -8.43 -10.59 -10.00
CA THR A 222 -8.93 -9.44 -10.79
C THR A 222 -10.44 -9.49 -10.93
N LEU A 223 -10.99 -10.62 -11.39
CA LEU A 223 -12.42 -10.80 -11.58
C LEU A 223 -13.17 -10.79 -10.25
N PHE A 224 -12.61 -11.41 -9.21
CA PHE A 224 -13.18 -11.36 -7.87
C PHE A 224 -13.26 -9.92 -7.35
N SER A 225 -12.19 -9.13 -7.47
CA SER A 225 -12.17 -7.74 -6.98
C SER A 225 -13.13 -6.85 -7.77
N LEU A 226 -13.17 -6.99 -9.11
CA LEU A 226 -14.13 -6.29 -9.96
C LEU A 226 -15.57 -6.65 -9.61
N GLY A 227 -15.85 -7.95 -9.45
CA GLY A 227 -17.16 -8.45 -9.05
C GLY A 227 -17.58 -7.94 -7.67
N ALA A 228 -16.67 -7.97 -6.69
CA ALA A 228 -16.93 -7.50 -5.34
C ALA A 228 -17.25 -5.99 -5.31
N VAL A 229 -16.46 -5.16 -6.03
CA VAL A 229 -16.72 -3.71 -6.13
C VAL A 229 -18.04 -3.43 -6.85
N PHE A 230 -18.31 -4.15 -7.95
CA PHE A 230 -19.57 -4.01 -8.69
C PHE A 230 -20.78 -4.39 -7.83
N LEU A 231 -20.70 -5.52 -7.13
CA LEU A 231 -21.76 -5.97 -6.23
C LEU A 231 -21.95 -4.98 -5.07
N ALA A 232 -20.88 -4.48 -4.46
CA ALA A 232 -20.98 -3.44 -3.44
C ALA A 232 -21.63 -2.16 -3.99
N ALA A 233 -21.24 -1.73 -5.19
CA ALA A 233 -21.82 -0.56 -5.87
C ALA A 233 -23.31 -0.72 -6.20
N ALA A 234 -23.73 -1.93 -6.58
CA ALA A 234 -25.11 -2.23 -6.93
C ALA A 234 -26.01 -2.42 -5.69
N LEU A 235 -25.50 -3.10 -4.65
CA LEU A 235 -26.26 -3.46 -3.46
C LEU A 235 -26.29 -2.36 -2.40
N ILE A 236 -25.24 -1.54 -2.34
CA ILE A 236 -25.08 -0.48 -1.34
C ILE A 236 -24.88 0.84 -2.08
N PRO A 237 -25.95 1.61 -2.36
CA PRO A 237 -25.84 2.89 -3.04
C PRO A 237 -24.93 3.87 -2.29
N ALA A 238 -23.94 4.43 -2.98
CA ALA A 238 -23.21 5.57 -2.45
C ALA A 238 -24.17 6.78 -2.45
N VAL A 239 -24.65 7.18 -1.27
CA VAL A 239 -25.54 8.32 -1.07
C VAL A 239 -24.77 9.50 -0.47
N SER A 240 -25.08 10.71 -0.92
CA SER A 240 -24.54 11.94 -0.33
C SER A 240 -25.38 12.35 0.89
N GLN A 241 -24.76 13.05 1.85
CA GLN A 241 -25.53 13.70 2.91
C GLN A 241 -26.24 14.95 2.38
N ALA A 242 -26.92 15.70 3.25
CA ALA A 242 -27.49 16.98 2.88
C ALA A 242 -26.43 17.96 2.36
N LEU A 243 -26.85 18.88 1.49
CA LEU A 243 -26.02 19.95 0.94
C LEU A 243 -25.30 20.72 2.06
N ALA A 244 -24.03 21.04 1.83
CA ALA A 244 -23.24 21.90 2.71
C ALA A 244 -23.89 23.29 2.85
N SER A 245 -24.04 23.78 4.09
CA SER A 245 -24.62 25.09 4.37
C SER A 245 -23.56 26.02 4.95
N THR A 246 -23.27 27.15 4.29
CA THR A 246 -22.19 28.08 4.66
C THR A 246 -22.37 28.83 5.99
N GLY A 247 -23.42 28.54 6.77
CA GLY A 247 -23.72 29.24 8.03
C GLY A 247 -24.17 28.39 9.22
N ALA A 248 -24.24 27.06 9.08
CA ALA A 248 -24.59 26.16 10.19
C ALA A 248 -23.43 25.20 10.47
N PRO A 249 -23.04 24.98 11.74
CA PRO A 249 -22.01 24.01 12.06
C PRO A 249 -22.52 22.61 11.67
N PRO A 250 -21.76 21.85 10.88
CA PRO A 250 -22.13 20.48 10.53
C PRO A 250 -22.25 19.65 11.81
N ARG A 251 -23.40 18.98 11.98
CA ARG A 251 -23.77 18.34 13.25
C ARG A 251 -23.24 16.92 13.42
N PHE A 252 -22.74 16.29 12.35
CA PHE A 252 -22.33 14.89 12.42
C PHE A 252 -21.33 14.51 11.32
N LEU A 253 -20.17 13.97 11.71
CA LEU A 253 -19.27 13.25 10.81
C LEU A 253 -19.72 11.77 10.78
N ALA A 254 -20.39 11.35 9.71
CA ALA A 254 -20.56 9.91 9.50
C ALA A 254 -19.18 9.33 9.19
N VAL A 255 -18.63 8.61 10.16
CA VAL A 255 -17.28 8.06 10.08
C VAL A 255 -17.22 7.09 8.91
N ASP A 256 -16.38 7.43 7.94
CA ASP A 256 -15.84 6.47 7.02
C ASP A 256 -14.60 5.83 7.65
N TRP A 257 -14.54 4.50 7.64
CA TRP A 257 -13.53 3.74 8.36
C TRP A 257 -12.12 3.87 7.79
N PHE A 258 -11.92 4.39 6.56
CA PHE A 258 -10.58 4.37 5.95
C PHE A 258 -9.98 5.77 5.85
N PHE A 259 -10.71 6.73 5.29
CA PHE A 259 -10.17 8.07 5.03
C PHE A 259 -10.44 9.07 6.15
N LEU A 260 -11.44 8.81 7.01
CA LEU A 260 -11.88 9.76 8.03
C LEU A 260 -11.36 9.45 9.44
N ILE A 261 -10.66 8.33 9.65
CA ILE A 261 -10.04 7.99 10.95
C ILE A 261 -9.16 9.11 11.51
N PRO A 262 -8.24 9.74 10.73
CA PRO A 262 -7.41 10.83 11.27
C PRO A 262 -8.25 11.99 11.82
N TYR A 263 -9.39 12.27 11.20
CA TYR A 263 -10.29 13.35 11.60
C TYR A 263 -11.13 12.98 12.84
N VAL A 264 -11.48 11.71 13.02
CA VAL A 264 -12.12 11.23 14.27
C VAL A 264 -11.18 11.41 15.46
N SER A 265 -9.87 11.26 15.25
CA SER A 265 -8.89 11.44 16.34
C SER A 265 -8.85 12.88 16.87
N LEU A 266 -9.32 13.87 16.11
CA LEU A 266 -9.43 15.28 16.56
C LEU A 266 -10.47 15.48 17.66
N ASN A 267 -11.33 14.48 17.94
CA ASN A 267 -12.19 14.49 19.12
C ASN A 267 -11.40 14.26 20.43
N TYR A 268 -10.20 13.71 20.34
CA TYR A 268 -9.37 13.32 21.48
C TYR A 268 -8.00 14.04 21.50
N LEU A 269 -7.49 14.43 20.34
CA LEU A 269 -6.17 15.04 20.15
C LEU A 269 -6.33 16.45 19.59
N THR A 270 -5.43 17.36 19.99
CA THR A 270 -5.37 18.68 19.36
C THR A 270 -4.79 18.58 17.94
N PRO A 271 -5.12 19.51 17.03
CA PRO A 271 -4.58 19.48 15.67
C PRO A 271 -3.05 19.48 15.63
N ALA A 272 -2.38 20.21 16.53
CA ALA A 272 -0.93 20.24 16.64
C ALA A 272 -0.33 18.87 17.03
N VAL A 273 -0.97 18.14 17.95
CA VAL A 273 -0.54 16.80 18.34
C VAL A 273 -0.73 15.82 17.18
N LEU A 274 -1.84 15.91 16.45
CA LEU A 274 -2.07 15.07 15.28
C LEU A 274 -1.03 15.31 14.18
N VAL A 275 -0.71 16.57 13.89
CA VAL A 275 0.36 16.94 12.94
C VAL A 275 1.70 16.37 13.40
N LEU A 276 2.05 16.54 14.68
CA LEU A 276 3.30 16.04 15.23
C LEU A 276 3.39 14.51 15.09
N LEU A 277 2.33 13.78 15.44
CA LEU A 277 2.29 12.33 15.30
C LEU A 277 2.43 11.90 13.84
N ALA A 278 1.72 12.56 12.91
CA ALA A 278 1.84 12.28 11.48
C ALA A 278 3.27 12.51 10.98
N VAL A 279 3.89 13.64 11.34
CA VAL A 279 5.28 13.95 10.97
C VAL A 279 6.24 12.91 11.55
N VAL A 280 6.11 12.56 12.83
CA VAL A 280 6.97 11.54 13.48
C VAL A 280 6.82 10.19 12.79
N ILE A 281 5.60 9.75 12.49
CA ILE A 281 5.35 8.47 11.80
C ILE A 281 5.99 8.47 10.40
N VAL A 282 5.82 9.56 9.64
CA VAL A 282 6.37 9.67 8.30
C VAL A 282 7.90 9.74 8.31
N VAL A 283 8.48 10.60 9.15
CA VAL A 283 9.94 10.72 9.28
C VAL A 283 10.54 9.42 9.77
N TYR A 284 9.93 8.76 10.75
CA TYR A 284 10.39 7.45 11.23
C TYR A 284 10.30 6.40 10.13
N GLY A 285 9.20 6.34 9.38
CA GLY A 285 9.08 5.41 8.27
C GLY A 285 10.12 5.66 7.18
N LEU A 286 10.46 6.92 6.88
CA LEU A 286 11.51 7.22 5.89
C LEU A 286 12.91 6.91 6.43
N TYR A 287 13.09 6.98 7.75
CA TYR A 287 14.37 6.77 8.41
C TYR A 287 14.62 5.31 8.81
N ILE A 288 13.59 4.48 8.99
CA ILE A 288 13.71 3.09 9.47
C ILE A 288 14.71 2.23 8.66
N PRO A 289 14.87 2.37 7.32
CA PRO A 289 15.88 1.62 6.58
C PRO A 289 17.32 1.90 7.04
N TYR A 290 17.56 3.08 7.62
CA TYR A 290 18.89 3.56 8.00
C TYR A 290 19.21 3.42 9.49
N GLN A 291 18.24 3.02 10.32
CA GLN A 291 18.46 2.83 11.77
C GLN A 291 19.25 1.56 12.10
N LEU A 292 19.14 0.56 11.23
CA LEU A 292 19.81 -0.73 11.39
C LEU A 292 20.66 -0.94 10.14
N PRO A 293 21.75 -0.15 9.96
CA PRO A 293 22.77 -0.51 8.98
C PRO A 293 23.39 -1.78 9.53
N GLU A 294 22.80 -2.92 9.21
CA GLU A 294 23.43 -4.20 9.42
C GLU A 294 24.62 -4.18 8.48
N THR A 295 25.78 -3.76 8.96
CA THR A 295 27.00 -3.93 8.18
C THR A 295 27.16 -5.43 7.90
N PRO A 296 27.75 -5.84 6.77
CA PRO A 296 28.12 -7.23 6.58
C PRO A 296 28.75 -7.81 7.86
N ALA A 297 29.69 -7.07 8.48
CA ALA A 297 30.31 -7.45 9.74
C ALA A 297 29.33 -7.74 10.92
N GLU A 298 28.23 -6.98 11.08
CA GLU A 298 27.25 -7.15 12.17
C GLU A 298 26.23 -8.28 11.92
N MET A 299 25.98 -8.65 10.66
CA MET A 299 25.27 -9.89 10.30
C MET A 299 26.14 -11.16 10.52
N GLY A 300 27.36 -10.98 11.04
CA GLY A 300 28.38 -12.04 11.06
C GLY A 300 28.94 -12.35 9.67
N ILE A 301 28.64 -11.51 8.68
CA ILE A 301 29.11 -11.63 7.31
C ILE A 301 30.52 -11.05 7.24
N ARG A 302 31.53 -11.92 7.39
CA ARG A 302 32.85 -11.68 6.82
C ARG A 302 32.81 -12.26 5.41
N ASP A 303 32.81 -11.40 4.40
CA ASP A 303 33.02 -11.71 2.96
C ASP A 303 32.44 -13.08 2.55
N PRO A 304 31.11 -13.23 2.51
CA PRO A 304 30.50 -14.54 2.43
C PRO A 304 30.52 -14.91 0.94
N GLY A 305 31.38 -15.86 0.57
CA GLY A 305 31.45 -16.31 -0.82
C GLY A 305 30.04 -16.60 -1.39
N VAL A 306 29.89 -16.42 -2.71
CA VAL A 306 28.63 -16.49 -3.46
C VAL A 306 27.58 -17.45 -2.86
N ALA A 307 26.35 -16.96 -2.71
CA ALA A 307 25.22 -17.77 -2.24
C ALA A 307 25.14 -19.12 -2.96
N GLN A 308 24.95 -20.19 -2.21
CA GLN A 308 24.86 -21.56 -2.71
C GLN A 308 23.45 -22.12 -2.47
N VAL A 309 23.04 -23.03 -3.33
CA VAL A 309 21.74 -23.69 -3.23
C VAL A 309 21.97 -25.08 -2.62
N ILE A 310 21.37 -25.32 -1.45
CA ILE A 310 21.27 -26.64 -0.84
C ILE A 310 20.24 -27.42 -1.65
N ASP A 311 20.74 -28.20 -2.60
CA ASP A 311 19.92 -28.93 -3.56
C ASP A 311 18.85 -29.79 -2.88
N ALA A 312 19.19 -30.50 -1.80
CA ALA A 312 18.28 -31.39 -1.08
C ALA A 312 16.99 -30.70 -0.59
N ASN A 313 17.08 -29.41 -0.28
CA ASN A 313 16.03 -28.60 0.32
C ASN A 313 15.28 -27.74 -0.70
N CYS A 314 15.85 -27.52 -1.90
CA CYS A 314 15.25 -26.65 -2.90
C CYS A 314 13.95 -27.25 -3.44
N THR A 315 12.83 -26.60 -3.16
CA THR A 315 11.48 -27.02 -3.60
C THR A 315 11.10 -26.52 -4.99
N GLY A 316 11.92 -25.65 -5.58
CA GLY A 316 11.60 -25.01 -6.87
C GLY A 316 10.49 -23.97 -6.80
N CYS A 317 10.16 -23.44 -5.62
CA CYS A 317 9.09 -22.45 -5.41
C CYS A 317 9.39 -21.03 -5.90
N GLU A 318 10.58 -20.79 -6.48
CA GLU A 318 11.01 -19.53 -7.12
C GLU A 318 11.06 -18.29 -6.21
N LEU A 319 10.76 -18.39 -4.92
CA LEU A 319 10.78 -17.24 -4.00
C LEU A 319 12.14 -16.53 -3.99
N CYS A 320 13.22 -17.29 -3.89
CA CYS A 320 14.59 -16.74 -3.93
C CYS A 320 14.93 -16.08 -5.28
N TYR A 321 14.39 -16.59 -6.39
CA TYR A 321 14.53 -16.01 -7.72
C TYR A 321 13.84 -14.64 -7.80
N PHE A 322 12.57 -14.56 -7.37
CA PHE A 322 11.82 -13.30 -7.39
C PHE A 322 12.36 -12.26 -6.40
N ASP A 323 12.90 -12.71 -5.28
CA ASP A 323 13.41 -11.82 -4.25
C ASP A 323 14.84 -11.34 -4.51
N CYS A 324 15.61 -11.99 -5.41
CA CYS A 324 16.98 -11.59 -5.73
C CYS A 324 17.03 -10.23 -6.44
N PRO A 325 17.62 -9.17 -5.85
CA PRO A 325 17.67 -7.86 -6.48
C PRO A 325 18.58 -7.83 -7.72
N TYR A 326 19.53 -8.77 -7.83
CA TYR A 326 20.65 -8.72 -8.78
C TYR A 326 20.59 -9.78 -9.92
N ASN A 327 19.55 -10.63 -10.02
CA ASN A 327 19.53 -11.86 -10.86
C ASN A 327 20.79 -12.68 -10.60
N ALA A 328 21.21 -12.72 -9.35
CA ALA A 328 22.11 -13.77 -8.93
C ALA A 328 21.40 -15.12 -9.03
N ILE A 329 20.08 -15.21 -8.95
CA ILE A 329 19.39 -16.51 -9.00
C ILE A 329 18.71 -16.72 -10.36
N VAL A 330 18.80 -17.94 -10.89
CA VAL A 330 18.05 -18.42 -12.05
C VAL A 330 17.40 -19.76 -11.72
N MET A 331 16.20 -20.00 -12.24
CA MET A 331 15.48 -21.26 -12.09
C MET A 331 15.68 -22.10 -13.34
N VAL A 332 16.21 -23.31 -13.19
CA VAL A 332 16.42 -24.26 -14.29
C VAL A 332 15.57 -25.52 -14.10
N PRO A 333 15.19 -26.24 -15.16
CA PRO A 333 14.54 -27.54 -15.03
C PRO A 333 15.36 -28.48 -14.15
N THR A 334 14.70 -29.13 -13.18
CA THR A 334 15.42 -29.97 -12.22
C THR A 334 15.94 -31.25 -12.90
N PRO A 335 17.21 -31.63 -12.73
CA PRO A 335 17.73 -32.90 -13.24
C PRO A 335 17.29 -34.10 -12.38
N HIS A 336 16.93 -33.88 -11.12
CA HIS A 336 16.49 -34.91 -10.16
C HIS A 336 15.49 -34.37 -9.12
N PRO A 337 14.65 -35.22 -8.52
CA PRO A 337 13.79 -34.84 -7.40
C PRO A 337 14.64 -34.52 -6.15
N GLY A 338 14.17 -33.58 -5.33
CA GLY A 338 14.81 -33.24 -4.06
C GLY A 338 14.57 -34.28 -2.97
N VAL A 339 15.34 -34.23 -1.89
CA VAL A 339 15.35 -35.27 -0.84
C VAL A 339 14.21 -35.07 0.15
N THR A 340 13.90 -33.82 0.50
CA THR A 340 12.83 -33.51 1.46
C THR A 340 11.45 -33.76 0.87
N LYS A 341 10.46 -34.04 1.72
CA LYS A 341 9.04 -34.24 1.29
C LYS A 341 8.51 -33.06 0.48
N ALA A 342 8.98 -31.84 0.77
CA ALA A 342 8.59 -30.63 0.04
C ALA A 342 9.33 -30.47 -1.30
N ALA A 343 10.53 -31.05 -1.46
CA ALA A 343 11.38 -30.94 -2.64
C ALA A 343 11.26 -32.12 -3.63
N GLN A 344 10.67 -33.24 -3.21
CA GLN A 344 10.47 -34.42 -4.05
C GLN A 344 9.68 -34.15 -5.34
N ALA A 345 8.70 -33.23 -5.30
CA ALA A 345 7.85 -32.89 -6.45
C ALA A 345 8.34 -31.64 -7.23
N ARG A 346 9.55 -31.14 -6.95
CA ARG A 346 10.07 -29.93 -7.60
C ARG A 346 10.20 -30.13 -9.11
N LYS A 347 9.86 -29.11 -9.89
CA LYS A 347 10.11 -29.06 -11.35
C LYS A 347 11.31 -28.21 -11.72
N LEU A 348 11.66 -27.28 -10.83
CA LEU A 348 12.71 -26.30 -11.02
C LEU A 348 13.73 -26.39 -9.88
N LEU A 349 14.97 -26.08 -10.21
CA LEU A 349 16.10 -25.96 -9.30
C LEU A 349 16.66 -24.53 -9.38
N ALA A 350 16.89 -23.90 -8.23
CA ALA A 350 17.57 -22.61 -8.19
C ALA A 350 19.07 -22.81 -8.44
N ILE A 351 19.68 -21.92 -9.22
CA ILE A 351 21.13 -21.84 -9.43
C ILE A 351 21.56 -20.39 -9.21
N VAL A 352 22.71 -20.21 -8.55
CA VAL A 352 23.28 -18.87 -8.33
C VAL A 352 24.36 -18.57 -9.37
N LEU A 353 24.16 -17.49 -10.12
CA LEU A 353 25.11 -16.82 -11.00
C LEU A 353 26.08 -15.98 -10.17
N GLU A 354 27.29 -16.50 -9.98
CA GLU A 354 28.38 -15.85 -9.25
C GLU A 354 28.64 -14.42 -9.73
N SER A 355 28.68 -14.21 -11.05
CA SER A 355 28.91 -12.90 -11.69
C SER A 355 27.90 -11.79 -11.31
N ARG A 356 26.77 -12.14 -10.68
CA ARG A 356 25.70 -11.21 -10.30
C ARG A 356 25.40 -11.23 -8.81
N CYS A 357 26.01 -12.14 -8.06
CA CYS A 357 25.79 -12.23 -6.62
C CYS A 357 26.61 -11.15 -5.92
N VAL A 358 25.94 -10.27 -5.18
CA VAL A 358 26.58 -9.26 -4.32
C VAL A 358 26.51 -9.65 -2.84
N GLU A 359 26.25 -10.93 -2.58
CA GLU A 359 26.46 -11.50 -1.24
C GLU A 359 25.53 -10.91 -0.15
N CYS A 360 24.42 -10.30 -0.57
CA CYS A 360 23.46 -9.64 0.31
C CYS A 360 22.58 -10.57 1.17
N GLY A 361 22.64 -11.90 0.99
CA GLY A 361 21.88 -12.88 1.79
C GLY A 361 20.34 -12.88 1.62
N ILE A 362 19.78 -11.98 0.80
CA ILE A 362 18.33 -11.83 0.60
C ILE A 362 17.63 -13.14 0.21
N CYS A 363 18.28 -13.94 -0.64
CA CYS A 363 17.76 -15.22 -1.08
C CYS A 363 17.63 -16.27 0.03
N ILE A 364 18.47 -16.17 1.07
CA ILE A 364 18.41 -17.02 2.26
C ILE A 364 17.16 -16.66 3.06
N GLY A 365 16.97 -15.38 3.37
CA GLY A 365 15.78 -14.90 4.09
C GLY A 365 14.47 -15.11 3.32
N ALA A 366 14.53 -15.10 1.99
CA ALA A 366 13.39 -15.40 1.12
C ALA A 366 13.05 -16.90 1.04
N CYS A 367 13.96 -17.79 1.45
CA CYS A 367 13.77 -19.22 1.32
C CYS A 367 13.18 -19.83 2.60
N PRO A 368 11.87 -20.14 2.65
CA PRO A 368 11.26 -20.75 3.84
C PRO A 368 11.65 -22.22 4.04
N PHE A 369 12.40 -22.79 3.09
CA PHE A 369 12.83 -24.18 3.07
C PHE A 369 14.32 -24.34 3.36
N GLU A 370 15.02 -23.25 3.71
CA GLU A 370 16.45 -23.30 4.03
C GLU A 370 17.25 -23.97 2.91
N ALA A 371 16.91 -23.64 1.65
CA ALA A 371 17.55 -24.19 0.46
C ALA A 371 18.65 -23.31 -0.10
N LEU A 372 18.90 -22.15 0.53
CA LEU A 372 19.93 -21.19 0.15
C LEU A 372 20.82 -21.00 1.38
N GLU A 373 22.13 -21.03 1.16
CA GLU A 373 23.13 -20.76 2.18
C GLU A 373 24.21 -19.83 1.64
N LEU A 374 25.02 -19.29 2.53
CA LEU A 374 26.26 -18.61 2.19
C LEU A 374 27.39 -19.45 2.81
N PRO A 375 28.24 -20.10 2.01
CA PRO A 375 29.24 -21.09 2.47
C PRO A 375 30.33 -20.52 3.40
N GLY A 376 30.34 -19.21 3.66
CA GLY A 376 31.18 -18.57 4.68
C GLY A 376 30.72 -18.76 6.14
N TYR A 377 29.70 -19.58 6.39
CA TYR A 377 29.17 -19.89 7.72
C TYR A 377 29.40 -21.37 8.06
N LEU A 378 30.19 -21.69 9.10
CA LEU A 378 30.35 -23.07 9.57
C LEU A 378 29.23 -23.45 10.55
N GLU A 379 28.71 -24.68 10.42
CA GLU A 379 27.72 -25.28 11.33
C GLU A 379 28.22 -25.32 12.79
N GLN A 380 29.53 -25.45 13.01
CA GLN A 380 30.16 -25.37 14.33
C GLN A 380 29.99 -24.00 14.99
N ASP A 381 30.09 -22.90 14.23
CA ASP A 381 29.88 -21.54 14.75
C ASP A 381 28.43 -21.31 15.18
N ILE A 382 27.50 -21.99 14.50
CA ILE A 382 26.06 -21.98 14.83
C ILE A 382 25.81 -22.77 16.11
N GLN A 383 26.40 -23.97 16.25
CA GLN A 383 26.25 -24.79 17.45
C GLN A 383 26.90 -24.14 18.69
N GLU A 384 28.07 -23.51 18.55
CA GLU A 384 28.70 -22.79 19.66
C GLU A 384 27.86 -21.59 20.13
N LYS A 385 27.24 -20.86 19.20
CA LYS A 385 26.31 -19.77 19.53
C LYS A 385 25.04 -20.28 20.23
N VAL A 386 24.49 -21.43 19.82
CA VAL A 386 23.35 -22.06 20.49
C VAL A 386 23.73 -22.49 21.92
N VAL A 387 24.90 -23.11 22.09
CA VAL A 387 25.41 -23.52 23.41
C VAL A 387 25.66 -22.31 24.31
N ALA A 388 26.19 -21.21 23.77
CA ALA A 388 26.41 -19.98 24.52
C ALA A 388 25.08 -19.30 24.92
N ALA A 389 24.09 -19.25 24.03
CA ALA A 389 22.78 -18.67 24.30
C ALA A 389 21.94 -19.51 25.28
N CYS A 390 22.17 -20.81 25.38
CA CYS A 390 21.52 -21.67 26.38
C CYS A 390 22.17 -21.57 27.79
N ARG A 391 23.33 -20.93 27.91
CA ARG A 391 24.04 -20.74 29.19
C ARG A 391 23.80 -19.38 29.85
N THR A 392 23.15 -18.45 29.15
CA THR A 392 22.69 -17.13 29.64
C THR A 392 21.19 -17.11 29.77
#